data_AF-A0A5J4RIF2-F1
#
_entry.id   AF-A0A5J4RIF2-F1
#
_cell.length_a   1.000
_cell.length_b   1.000
_cell.length_c   1.000
_cell.angle_alpha   90.00
_cell.angle_beta   90.00
_cell.angle_gamma   90.00
#
_symmetry.space_group_name_H-M   'P 1'
#
loop_
_entity.id
_entity.type
_entity.pdbx_description
1 polymer ?
#
loop_
_entity_poly.entity_id
_entity_poly.type
_entity_poly.pdbx_seq_one_letter_code
_entity_poly.pdbx_strand_id
1 'polypeptide(L)' 'MDCDCDSHPAEPDMHDIGILASLDPVALDKACIDLVYSAPDGKSLIERMESRNGIHTVDYAESIGVGSQKYELITI' A
#
# COMPACT_ATOMS: atom_id res chain seq x y z
N MET A 1 4.20 -6.68 9.13
CA MET A 1 2.74 -6.53 9.07
C MET A 1 2.20 -6.96 10.41
N ASP A 2 1.81 -5.98 11.21
CA ASP A 2 1.04 -6.21 12.43
C ASP A 2 -0.37 -6.26 11.88
N CYS A 3 -0.88 -7.49 11.75
CA CYS A 3 -2.25 -7.68 11.30
C CYS A 3 -3.18 -7.12 12.39
N ASP A 4 -4.42 -6.77 12.06
CA ASP A 4 -5.39 -6.34 13.08
C ASP A 4 -5.64 -7.40 14.17
N CYS A 5 -5.16 -8.63 13.98
CA CYS A 5 -5.14 -9.69 14.99
C CYS A 5 -3.91 -9.68 15.92
N ASP A 6 -2.94 -8.79 15.71
CA ASP A 6 -1.77 -8.62 16.57
C ASP A 6 -2.17 -7.88 17.85
N SER A 7 -1.94 -8.52 18.99
CA SER A 7 -2.24 -7.96 20.31
C SER A 7 -1.15 -7.00 20.82
N HIS A 8 0.00 -6.94 20.13
CA HIS A 8 1.14 -6.12 20.50
C HIS A 8 1.76 -5.45 19.25
N PRO A 9 1.00 -4.61 18.54
CA PRO A 9 1.50 -3.95 17.34
C PRO A 9 2.68 -3.01 17.67
N ALA A 10 3.58 -2.83 16.71
CA ALA A 10 4.62 -1.82 16.85
C ALA A 10 3.99 -0.41 16.81
N GLU A 11 4.62 0.54 17.50
CA GLU A 11 4.23 1.95 17.40
C GLU A 11 4.39 2.45 15.95
N PRO A 12 3.50 3.33 15.46
CA PRO A 12 3.62 3.93 14.13
C PRO A 12 4.94 4.71 13.98
N ASP A 13 5.68 4.43 12.92
CA ASP A 13 6.99 5.05 12.63
C ASP A 13 7.05 5.80 11.28
N MET A 14 5.90 5.96 10.61
CA MET A 14 5.72 6.70 9.36
C MET A 14 4.59 7.74 9.53
N HIS A 15 4.78 8.93 8.98
CA HIS A 15 3.77 10.01 9.00
C HIS A 15 2.59 9.72 8.06
N ASP A 16 1.48 10.42 8.29
CA ASP A 16 0.30 10.38 7.43
C ASP A 16 0.63 10.85 6.00
N ILE A 17 0.21 10.07 5.01
CA ILE A 17 0.38 10.32 3.56
C ILE A 17 -0.92 10.75 2.87
N GLY A 18 -1.99 10.96 3.65
CA GLY A 18 -3.28 11.44 3.20
C GLY A 18 -4.32 10.34 2.97
N ILE A 19 -5.49 10.73 2.45
CA ILE A 19 -6.61 9.85 2.17
C ILE A 19 -6.77 9.71 0.66
N LEU A 20 -6.77 8.47 0.18
CA LEU A 20 -6.97 8.13 -1.23
C LEU A 20 -8.34 7.46 -1.41
N ALA A 21 -8.95 7.67 -2.57
CA ALA A 21 -10.21 7.03 -2.93
C ALA A 21 -10.23 6.67 -4.42
N SER A 22 -10.72 5.48 -4.73
CA SER A 22 -10.93 4.99 -6.10
C SER A 22 -12.03 3.94 -6.12
N LEU A 23 -12.67 3.77 -7.28
CA LEU A 23 -13.58 2.65 -7.56
C LEU A 23 -12.84 1.40 -8.06
N ASP A 24 -11.58 1.54 -8.47
CA ASP A 24 -10.70 0.43 -8.81
C ASP A 24 -9.79 0.12 -7.60
N PRO A 25 -9.99 -1.03 -6.94
CA PRO A 25 -9.24 -1.38 -5.72
C PRO A 25 -7.75 -1.67 -6.01
N VAL A 26 -7.41 -2.18 -7.20
CA VAL A 26 -6.01 -2.46 -7.55
C VAL A 26 -5.26 -1.15 -7.78
N ALA A 27 -5.91 -0.19 -8.47
CA ALA A 27 -5.37 1.15 -8.67
C ALA A 27 -5.18 1.88 -7.33
N LEU A 28 -6.13 1.73 -6.40
CA LEU A 28 -6.06 2.32 -5.06
C LEU A 28 -4.87 1.79 -4.27
N ASP A 29 -4.76 0.47 -4.15
CA ASP A 29 -3.68 -0.17 -3.40
C ASP A 29 -2.32 0.16 -4.03
N LYS A 30 -2.24 0.16 -5.36
CA LYS A 30 -1.02 0.53 -6.08
C LYS A 30 -0.61 1.98 -5.78
N ALA A 31 -1.54 2.93 -5.78
CA ALA A 31 -1.25 4.31 -5.43
C ALA A 31 -0.77 4.46 -3.96
N CYS A 32 -1.40 3.75 -3.01
CA CYS A 32 -0.96 3.73 -1.62
C CYS A 32 0.48 3.23 -1.48
N ILE A 33 0.82 2.13 -2.17
CA ILE A 33 2.17 1.57 -2.20
C ILE A 33 3.17 2.59 -2.75
N ASP A 34 2.87 3.24 -3.87
CA ASP A 34 3.78 4.19 -4.50
C ASP A 34 4.05 5.42 -3.62
N LEU A 35 3.05 5.88 -2.86
CA LEU A 35 3.23 6.95 -1.88
C LEU A 35 4.10 6.52 -0.70
N VAL A 36 3.95 5.27 -0.21
CA VAL A 36 4.84 4.72 0.83
C VAL A 36 6.29 4.66 0.34
N TYR A 37 6.52 4.19 -0.90
CA TYR A 37 7.86 4.18 -1.49
C TYR A 37 8.47 5.57 -1.68
N SER A 38 7.62 6.59 -1.83
CA SER A 38 8.04 7.99 -2.00
C SER A 38 8.20 8.74 -0.67
N ALA A 39 7.72 8.18 0.44
CA ALA A 39 7.76 8.82 1.75
C ALA A 39 9.20 8.82 2.32
N PRO A 40 9.68 9.96 2.87
CA PRO A 40 11.05 10.08 3.40
C PRO A 40 11.32 9.17 4.60
N ASP A 41 10.27 8.76 5.31
CA ASP A 41 10.25 7.94 6.52
C ASP A 41 9.60 6.57 6.31
N GLY A 42 9.30 6.18 5.05
CA GLY A 42 8.63 4.91 4.74
C GLY A 42 9.49 3.65 4.89
N LYS A 43 10.77 3.77 5.26
CA LYS A 43 11.76 2.69 5.20
C LYS A 43 11.33 1.41 5.95
N SER A 44 10.83 1.54 7.17
CA SER A 44 10.40 0.40 8.00
C SER A 44 9.25 -0.36 7.35
N LEU A 45 8.25 0.36 6.83
CA LEU A 45 7.12 -0.24 6.14
C LEU A 45 7.54 -0.92 4.83
N ILE A 46 8.42 -0.28 4.04
CA ILE A 46 8.99 -0.86 2.81
C ILE A 46 9.70 -2.19 3.11
N GLU A 47 10.58 -2.23 4.12
CA GLU A 47 11.28 -3.45 4.53
C GLU A 47 10.29 -4.58 4.92
N ARG A 48 9.19 -4.23 5.59
CA ARG A 48 8.14 -5.19 6.00
C ARG A 48 7.32 -5.69 4.80
N MET A 49 7.06 -4.83 3.82
CA MET A 49 6.36 -5.20 2.58
C MET A 49 7.21 -6.13 1.72
N GLU A 50 8.49 -5.81 1.53
CA GLU A 50 9.41 -6.58 0.68
C GLU A 50 9.76 -7.93 1.31
N SER A 51 10.12 -7.96 2.59
CA SER A 51 10.48 -9.21 3.29
C SER A 51 9.35 -10.24 3.37
N ARG A 52 8.10 -9.80 3.16
CA ARG A 52 6.90 -10.64 3.22
C ARG A 52 6.18 -10.78 1.89
N ASN A 53 6.80 -10.35 0.78
CA ASN A 53 6.24 -10.46 -0.55
C ASN A 53 4.87 -9.74 -0.69
N GLY A 54 4.68 -8.61 0.01
CA GLY A 54 3.39 -7.91 0.07
C GLY A 54 2.91 -7.36 -1.28
N ILE A 55 3.84 -7.04 -2.19
CA ILE A 55 3.53 -6.52 -3.53
C ILE A 55 2.79 -7.54 -4.41
N HIS A 56 3.01 -8.83 -4.18
CA HIS A 56 2.40 -9.90 -4.98
C HIS A 56 0.87 -9.90 -4.93
N THR A 57 0.26 -9.35 -3.89
CA THR A 57 -1.20 -9.23 -3.80
C THR A 57 -1.75 -8.37 -4.94
N VAL A 58 -1.10 -7.24 -5.23
CA VAL A 58 -1.53 -6.30 -6.27
C VAL A 58 -1.31 -6.91 -7.66
N ASP A 59 -0.16 -7.54 -7.89
CA ASP A 59 0.15 -8.23 -9.14
C ASP A 59 -0.84 -9.36 -9.44
N TYR A 60 -1.15 -10.17 -8.42
CA TYR A 60 -2.09 -11.27 -8.58
C TYR A 60 -3.52 -10.77 -8.78
N ALA A 61 -3.95 -9.74 -8.05
CA ALA A 61 -5.28 -9.14 -8.19
C ALA A 61 -5.53 -8.62 -9.61
N GLU A 62 -4.54 -7.95 -10.22
CA GLU A 62 -4.63 -7.55 -11.64
C GLU A 62 -4.70 -8.79 -12.55
N SER A 63 -3.89 -9.82 -12.29
CA SER A 63 -3.86 -11.04 -13.12
C SER A 63 -5.20 -11.80 -13.18
N ILE A 64 -6.03 -11.68 -12.15
CA ILE A 64 -7.36 -12.31 -12.08
C ILE A 64 -8.49 -11.33 -12.45
N GLY A 65 -8.16 -10.09 -12.84
CA GLY A 65 -9.12 -9.10 -13.35
C GLY A 65 -9.91 -8.34 -12.28
N VAL A 66 -9.38 -8.21 -11.06
CA VAL A 66 -10.03 -7.43 -9.98
C VAL A 66 -9.97 -5.92 -10.23
N GLY A 67 -8.98 -5.46 -11.00
CA GLY A 67 -8.75 -4.06 -11.33
C GLY A 67 -7.46 -3.88 -12.12
N SER A 68 -6.99 -2.65 -12.28
CA SER A 68 -5.71 -2.35 -12.94
C SER A 68 -4.75 -1.60 -12.03
N GLN A 69 -3.46 -1.88 -12.18
CA GLN A 69 -2.41 -1.10 -11.52
C GLN A 69 -2.20 0.30 -12.12
N LYS A 70 -2.86 0.62 -13.24
CA LYS A 70 -2.77 1.93 -13.88
C LYS A 70 -3.71 2.91 -13.19
N TYR A 71 -3.16 4.03 -12.74
CA TYR A 71 -3.93 5.10 -12.12
C TYR A 71 -3.40 6.48 -12.53
N GLU A 72 -4.23 7.49 -12.34
CA GLU A 72 -3.86 8.90 -12.39
C GLU A 72 -4.22 9.51 -11.04
N LEU A 73 -3.28 10.26 -10.44
CA LEU A 73 -3.53 10.94 -9.17
C LEU A 73 -4.19 12.29 -9.45
N ILE A 74 -5.40 12.49 -8.91
CA ILE A 74 -6.16 13.75 -9.04
C ILE A 74 -6.34 14.37 -7.66
N THR A 75 -5.81 15.57 -7.45
CA THR A 75 -5.98 16.34 -6.21
C THR A 75 -7.26 17.19 -6.27
N ILE A 76 -8.04 17.15 -5.19
CA ILE A 76 -9.32 17.89 -5.04
C ILE A 76 -9.15 19.01 -4.01
#